data_AF-A0A8J2TQN0-F1
#
_entry.id   AF-A0A8J2TQN0-F1
#
_cell.length_a   1.000
_cell.length_b   1.000
_cell.length_c   1.000
_cell.angle_alpha   90.00
_cell.angle_beta   90.00
_cell.angle_gamma   90.00
#
_symmetry.space_group_name_H-M   'P 1'
#
loop_
_entity.id
_entity.type
_entity.pdbx_description
1 polymer ?
#
loop_
_entity_poly.entity_id
_entity_poly.type
_entity_poly.pdbx_seq_one_letter_code
_entity_poly.pdbx_strand_id
1 'polypeptide(L)'
;MLPNCPPYIISYYGILLAGGMVAQVNPLLVDKELAHILIDSGSKTIVIYEPLLPVLHPIIDQTEIEHVIVVRLGENEAKHDQAVDFETFLKKATPLIQSLLIAWKIRRFYSTQVERLDVLKGQC
;
A
#
# COMPACT_ATOMS: atom_id res chain seq x y z
N MET A 1 3.08 -1.60 9.56
CA MET A 1 4.00 -2.41 10.39
C MET A 1 4.11 -3.83 9.85
N LEU A 2 5.12 -4.09 9.02
CA LEU A 2 5.37 -5.40 8.40
C LEU A 2 6.83 -5.81 8.63
N PRO A 3 7.12 -7.12 8.70
CA PRO A 3 8.50 -7.60 8.64
C PRO A 3 9.07 -7.44 7.21
N ASN A 4 10.32 -7.87 7.02
CA ASN A 4 10.92 -7.95 5.70
C ASN A 4 10.25 -9.05 4.86
N CYS A 5 9.21 -8.67 4.12
CA CYS A 5 8.43 -9.56 3.27
C CYS A 5 8.03 -8.87 1.95
N PRO A 6 7.69 -9.62 0.88
CA PRO A 6 7.25 -9.02 -0.37
C PRO A 6 6.04 -8.06 -0.23
N PRO A 7 5.01 -8.35 0.58
CA PRO A 7 3.91 -7.42 0.83
C PRO A 7 4.32 -6.05 1.37
N TYR A 8 5.44 -5.95 2.09
CA TYR A 8 5.97 -4.67 2.55
C TYR A 8 6.41 -3.78 1.39
N ILE A 9 7.17 -4.32 0.45
CA ILE A 9 7.63 -3.58 -0.73
C ILE A 9 6.44 -3.16 -1.60
N ILE A 10 5.50 -4.09 -1.80
CA ILE A 10 4.27 -3.83 -2.57
C ILE A 10 3.45 -2.71 -1.93
N SER A 11 3.25 -2.77 -0.61
CA SER A 11 2.49 -1.75 0.12
C SER A 11 3.18 -0.39 0.09
N TYR A 12 4.50 -0.36 0.31
CA TYR A 12 5.30 0.86 0.32
C TYR A 12 5.17 1.61 -1.02
N TYR A 13 5.46 0.95 -2.14
CA TYR A 13 5.34 1.58 -3.45
C TYR A 13 3.89 1.82 -3.85
N GLY A 14 2.96 0.95 -3.47
CA GLY A 14 1.54 1.13 -3.72
C GLY A 14 1.00 2.42 -3.09
N ILE A 15 1.37 2.71 -1.85
CA ILE A 15 0.99 3.94 -1.15
C ILE A 15 1.59 5.17 -1.83
N LEU A 16 2.87 5.13 -2.18
CA LEU A 16 3.54 6.24 -2.88
C LEU A 16 2.90 6.52 -4.26
N LEU A 17 2.56 5.47 -5.01
CA LEU A 17 1.87 5.61 -6.31
C LEU A 17 0.45 6.15 -6.17
N ALA A 18 -0.22 5.90 -5.05
CA ALA A 18 -1.50 6.50 -4.70
C ALA A 18 -1.39 7.97 -4.26
N GLY A 19 -0.17 8.53 -4.16
CA GLY A 19 0.08 9.88 -3.67
C GLY A 19 0.04 10.01 -2.15
N GLY A 20 0.07 8.90 -1.42
CA GLY A 20 0.11 8.87 0.03
C GLY A 20 1.53 9.00 0.61
N MET A 21 1.61 9.22 1.91
CA MET A 21 2.87 9.19 2.68
C MET A 21 2.94 7.91 3.50
N VAL A 22 4.16 7.39 3.70
CA VAL A 22 4.39 6.15 4.47
C VAL A 22 5.13 6.47 5.76
N ALA A 23 4.45 6.29 6.89
CA ALA A 23 5.09 6.22 8.20
C ALA A 23 5.56 4.78 8.45
N GLN A 24 6.87 4.57 8.45
CA GLN A 24 7.43 3.24 8.73
C GLN A 24 7.51 3.02 10.24
N VAL A 25 7.05 1.85 10.67
CA VAL A 25 6.97 1.50 12.10
C VAL A 25 7.66 0.16 12.31
N ASN A 26 8.56 0.12 13.29
CA ASN A 26 9.31 -1.09 13.63
C ASN A 26 8.39 -2.13 14.29
N PRO A 27 8.34 -3.39 13.79
CA PRO A 27 7.56 -4.49 14.36
C PRO A 27 7.83 -4.81 15.84
N LEU A 28 8.99 -4.42 16.38
CA LEU A 28 9.39 -4.71 17.76
C LEU A 28 8.95 -3.64 18.77
N LEU A 29 8.25 -2.59 18.33
CA LEU A 29 7.78 -1.53 19.21
C LEU A 29 6.67 -2.03 20.13
N VAL A 30 6.63 -1.46 21.33
CA VAL A 30 5.55 -1.73 22.28
C VAL A 30 4.30 -0.90 21.94
N ASP A 31 3.16 -1.32 22.48
CA ASP A 31 1.85 -0.70 22.31
C ASP A 31 1.86 0.84 22.47
N LYS A 32 2.45 1.36 23.55
CA LYS A 32 2.49 2.80 23.83
C LYS A 32 3.29 3.59 22.79
N GLU A 33 4.42 3.04 22.36
CA GLU A 33 5.27 3.68 21.35
C GLU A 33 4.57 3.69 19.99
N LEU A 34 3.89 2.59 19.65
CA LEU A 34 3.06 2.50 18.45
C LEU A 34 1.94 3.55 18.47
N ALA A 35 1.25 3.72 19.61
CA ALA A 35 0.20 4.73 19.74
C ALA A 35 0.74 6.15 19.50
N HIS A 36 1.87 6.50 20.10
CA HIS A 36 2.50 7.81 19.88
C HIS A 36 2.81 8.07 18.40
N ILE A 37 3.37 7.09 17.69
CA ILE A 37 3.70 7.24 16.26
C ILE A 37 2.43 7.38 15.42
N LEU A 38 1.38 6.60 15.71
CA LEU A 38 0.14 6.64 14.94
C LEU A 38 -0.61 7.96 15.12
N ILE A 39 -0.62 8.49 16.35
CA ILE A 39 -1.22 9.80 16.66
C ILE A 39 -0.43 10.93 16.02
N ASP A 40 0.91 10.94 16.18
CA ASP A 40 1.77 12.00 15.64
C ASP A 40 1.75 12.04 14.10
N SER A 41 1.72 10.88 13.47
CA SER A 41 1.65 10.79 12.00
C SER A 41 0.27 11.07 11.41
N GLY A 42 -0.80 11.14 12.22
CA GLY A 42 -2.18 11.28 11.72
C GLY A 42 -2.56 10.15 10.75
N SER A 43 -2.01 8.95 10.96
CA SER A 43 -2.21 7.83 10.03
C SER A 43 -3.65 7.32 10.09
N LYS A 44 -4.33 7.28 8.94
CA LYS A 44 -5.70 6.73 8.80
C LYS A 44 -5.76 5.27 8.38
N THR A 45 -4.65 4.73 7.88
CA THR A 45 -4.58 3.36 7.36
C THR A 45 -3.29 2.71 7.82
N ILE A 46 -3.40 1.47 8.30
CA ILE A 46 -2.25 0.66 8.69
C ILE A 46 -2.26 -0.67 7.94
N VAL A 47 -1.12 -1.00 7.34
CA VAL A 47 -0.85 -2.35 6.83
C VAL A 47 -0.04 -3.10 7.89
N ILE A 48 -0.59 -4.16 8.46
CA ILE A 48 0.00 -4.85 9.63
C ILE A 48 0.13 -6.36 9.39
N TYR A 49 1.17 -6.96 9.96
CA TYR A 49 1.36 -8.40 9.94
C TYR A 49 0.47 -9.06 11.01
N GLU A 50 -0.25 -10.12 10.66
CA GLU A 50 -1.25 -10.77 11.51
C GLU A 50 -0.78 -11.06 12.96
N PRO A 51 0.41 -11.67 13.19
CA PRO A 51 0.94 -11.88 14.55
C PRO A 51 1.15 -10.61 15.39
N LEU A 52 1.17 -9.43 14.77
CA LEU A 52 1.37 -8.15 15.45
C LEU A 52 0.04 -7.43 15.77
N LEU A 53 -1.09 -7.96 15.33
CA LEU A 53 -2.42 -7.44 15.67
C LEU A 53 -2.66 -7.25 17.18
N PRO A 54 -2.22 -8.17 18.07
CA PRO A 54 -2.39 -7.99 19.51
C PRO A 54 -1.74 -6.72 20.07
N VAL A 55 -0.70 -6.18 19.40
CA VAL A 55 -0.05 -4.92 19.78
C VAL A 55 -0.90 -3.71 19.39
N LEU A 56 -1.67 -3.82 18.29
CA LEU A 56 -2.54 -2.76 17.78
C LEU A 56 -3.90 -2.70 18.48
N HIS A 57 -4.51 -3.85 18.77
CA HIS A 57 -5.85 -3.93 19.38
C HIS A 57 -6.06 -3.03 20.63
N PRO A 58 -5.16 -2.97 21.62
CA PRO A 58 -5.41 -2.18 22.83
C PRO A 58 -5.35 -0.67 22.62
N ILE A 59 -4.77 -0.21 21.49
CA ILE A 59 -4.54 1.21 21.22
C ILE A 59 -5.35 1.74 20.04
N ILE A 60 -6.03 0.89 19.28
CA ILE A 60 -6.71 1.29 18.04
C ILE A 60 -7.75 2.39 18.29
N ASP A 61 -8.51 2.30 19.40
CA ASP A 61 -9.53 3.27 19.81
C ASP A 61 -8.93 4.64 20.20
N GLN A 62 -7.62 4.72 20.44
CA GLN A 62 -6.91 5.94 20.79
C GLN A 62 -6.30 6.64 19.55
N THR A 63 -6.43 6.04 18.38
CA THR A 63 -5.81 6.49 17.11
C THR A 63 -6.88 6.86 16.08
N GLU A 64 -6.48 7.56 15.01
CA GLU A 64 -7.35 7.90 13.88
C GLU A 64 -7.40 6.80 12.80
N ILE A 65 -7.04 5.56 13.15
CA ILE A 65 -6.99 4.46 12.19
C ILE A 65 -8.42 4.04 11.80
N GLU A 66 -8.75 4.26 10.53
CA GLU A 66 -10.04 3.89 9.93
C GLU A 66 -9.94 2.55 9.18
N HIS A 67 -8.75 2.20 8.70
CA HIS A 67 -8.53 1.02 7.86
C HIS A 67 -7.34 0.18 8.34
N VAL A 68 -7.62 -1.09 8.64
CA VAL A 68 -6.60 -2.08 9.00
C VAL A 68 -6.52 -3.12 7.89
N ILE A 69 -5.37 -3.15 7.21
CA ILE A 69 -5.06 -4.13 6.18
C ILE A 69 -4.11 -5.18 6.77
N VAL A 70 -4.54 -6.43 6.84
CA VAL A 70 -3.78 -7.50 7.46
C VAL A 70 -3.08 -8.34 6.41
N VAL A 71 -1.77 -8.49 6.58
CA VAL A 71 -0.92 -9.37 5.79
C VAL A 71 -0.72 -10.68 6.55
N ARG A 72 -0.97 -11.79 5.85
CA ARG A 72 -0.68 -13.15 6.33
C ARG A 72 0.46 -13.72 5.49
N LEU A 73 1.46 -14.29 6.15
CA LEU A 73 2.59 -14.96 5.50
C LEU A 73 2.44 -16.47 5.77
N GLY A 74 1.49 -17.11 5.11
CA GLY A 74 1.17 -18.54 5.28
C GLY A 74 -0.26 -18.89 4.86
N GLU A 75 -0.62 -20.18 4.93
CA GLU A 75 -1.92 -20.72 4.49
C GLU A 75 -3.04 -20.60 5.55
N ASN A 76 -2.79 -19.98 6.71
CA ASN A 76 -3.76 -19.94 7.79
C ASN A 76 -4.82 -18.85 7.57
N GLU A 77 -6.09 -19.25 7.50
CA GLU A 77 -7.24 -18.36 7.32
C GLU A 77 -7.90 -18.01 8.66
N ALA A 78 -7.20 -17.27 9.54
CA ALA A 78 -7.85 -16.74 10.75
C ALA A 78 -8.59 -15.44 10.41
N LYS A 79 -9.92 -15.48 10.28
CA LYS A 79 -10.74 -14.29 9.99
C LYS A 79 -10.79 -13.35 11.20
N HIS A 80 -10.56 -12.06 10.96
CA HIS A 80 -10.73 -10.98 11.93
C HIS A 80 -11.81 -10.02 11.42
N ASP A 81 -12.85 -9.78 12.21
CA ASP A 81 -14.07 -9.05 11.78
C ASP A 81 -13.84 -7.58 11.39
N GLN A 82 -12.75 -6.96 11.87
CA GLN A 82 -12.44 -5.54 11.65
C GLN A 82 -11.29 -5.29 10.66
N ALA A 83 -10.72 -6.34 10.08
CA ALA A 83 -9.54 -6.24 9.21
C ALA A 83 -9.79 -6.76 7.80
N VAL A 84 -9.29 -6.02 6.81
CA VAL A 84 -9.31 -6.45 5.41
C VAL A 84 -8.05 -7.25 5.12
N ASP A 85 -8.22 -8.46 4.59
CA ASP A 85 -7.10 -9.28 4.14
C ASP A 85 -6.37 -8.66 2.94
N PHE A 86 -5.04 -8.71 2.95
CA PHE A 86 -4.18 -8.08 1.95
C PHE A 86 -4.42 -8.61 0.53
N GLU A 87 -4.57 -9.91 0.34
CA GLU A 87 -4.82 -10.50 -0.98
C GLU A 87 -6.20 -10.09 -1.51
N THR A 88 -7.19 -10.07 -0.61
CA THR A 88 -8.54 -9.58 -0.94
C THR A 88 -8.51 -8.10 -1.32
N PHE A 89 -7.72 -7.29 -0.63
CA PHE A 89 -7.50 -5.89 -0.95
C PHE A 89 -6.86 -5.72 -2.33
N LEU A 90 -5.79 -6.48 -2.62
CA LEU A 90 -5.12 -6.44 -3.92
C LEU A 90 -6.06 -6.84 -5.06
N LYS A 91 -6.85 -7.91 -4.91
CA LYS A 91 -7.83 -8.34 -5.93
C LYS A 91 -8.83 -7.25 -6.29
N LYS A 92 -9.27 -6.45 -5.30
CA LYS A 92 -10.15 -5.29 -5.53
C LYS A 92 -9.43 -4.15 -6.25
N ALA A 93 -8.13 -3.97 -6.01
CA ALA A 93 -7.31 -2.91 -6.62
C ALA A 93 -6.85 -3.25 -8.05
N THR A 94 -6.69 -4.54 -8.40
CA THR A 94 -6.18 -5.01 -9.71
C THR A 94 -6.86 -4.38 -10.94
N PRO A 95 -8.20 -4.24 -11.01
CA PRO A 95 -8.86 -3.67 -12.19
C PRO A 95 -8.46 -2.21 -12.44
N LEU A 96 -8.29 -1.43 -11.37
CA LEU A 96 -7.89 -0.02 -11.45
C LEU A 96 -6.44 0.11 -11.94
N ILE A 97 -5.54 -0.71 -11.41
CA ILE A 97 -4.12 -0.72 -11.82
C ILE A 97 -3.99 -1.15 -13.28
N GLN A 98 -4.74 -2.16 -13.73
CA GLN A 98 -4.73 -2.57 -15.14
C GLN A 98 -5.18 -1.44 -16.07
N SER A 99 -6.23 -0.70 -15.70
CA SER A 99 -6.69 0.44 -16.49
C SER A 99 -5.63 1.55 -16.61
N LEU A 100 -4.91 1.83 -15.51
CA LEU A 100 -3.81 2.82 -15.48
C LEU A 100 -2.58 2.34 -16.24
N LEU A 101 -2.21 1.06 -16.17
CA LEU A 101 -1.11 0.47 -16.94
C LEU A 101 -1.42 0.45 -18.43
N ILE A 102 -2.67 0.18 -18.82
CA ILE A 102 -3.13 0.28 -20.21
C ILE A 102 -3.04 1.74 -20.65
N ALA A 103 -3.58 2.68 -19.88
CA ALA A 103 -3.49 4.11 -20.19
C ALA A 103 -2.03 4.60 -20.28
N TRP A 104 -1.15 4.14 -19.40
CA TRP A 104 0.28 4.46 -19.42
C TRP A 104 1.00 3.82 -20.62
N LYS A 105 0.70 2.55 -20.95
CA LYS A 105 1.20 1.90 -22.18
C LYS A 105 0.77 2.67 -23.42
N ILE A 106 -0.49 3.09 -23.48
CA ILE A 106 -1.04 3.89 -24.58
C ILE A 106 -0.31 5.24 -24.64
N ARG A 107 -0.20 5.96 -23.52
CA ARG A 107 0.49 7.26 -23.47
C ARG A 107 1.97 7.16 -23.87
N ARG A 108 2.67 6.12 -23.44
CA ARG A 108 4.07 5.85 -23.79
C ARG A 108 4.25 5.41 -25.25
N PHE A 109 3.27 4.70 -25.81
CA PHE A 109 3.22 4.39 -27.23
C PHE A 109 3.02 5.66 -28.08
N TYR A 110 2.11 6.55 -27.67
CA TYR A 110 1.92 7.82 -28.39
C TYR A 110 3.11 8.77 -28.25
N SER A 111 3.79 8.84 -27.10
CA SER A 111 4.98 9.70 -26.95
C SER A 111 6.12 9.27 -27.87
N THR A 112 6.31 7.96 -28.08
CA THR A 112 7.32 7.44 -29.01
C THR A 112 6.93 7.60 -30.49
N GLN A 113 5.64 7.64 -30.82
CA GLN A 113 5.17 7.93 -32.19
C GLN A 113 5.28 9.42 -32.55
N VAL A 114 5.03 10.33 -31.60
CA VAL A 114 5.21 11.78 -31.79
C VAL A 114 6.67 12.13 -32.03
N GLU A 115 7.60 11.59 -31.23
CA GLU A 115 9.05 11.76 -31.47
C GLU A 115 9.48 11.23 -32.85
N ARG A 116 8.89 10.13 -33.33
CA ARG A 116 9.19 9.55 -34.65
C ARG A 116 8.60 10.38 -35.80
N LEU A 117 7.48 11.07 -35.60
CA LEU A 117 6.87 11.97 -36.57
C LEU A 117 7.62 13.32 -36.68
N ASP A 118 8.18 13.82 -35.58
CA ASP A 118 8.95 15.06 -35.58
C ASP A 118 10.32 14.90 -36.28
N VAL A 119 10.96 13.73 -36.17
CA VAL A 119 12.19 13.40 -36.93
C VAL A 119 11.95 13.34 -38.44
N LEU A 120 10.76 12.89 -38.88
CA LEU A 120 10.41 12.83 -40.31
C LEU A 120 9.99 14.17 -40.90
N LYS A 121 9.62 15.16 -40.07
CA LYS A 121 9.29 16.53 -40.50
C LYS A 121 10.47 17.50 -40.44
N GLY A 122 11.56 17.14 -39.77
CA GLY A 122 12.81 17.91 -39.69
C GLY A 122 13.88 17.54 -40.72
N GLN A 123 13.56 16.67 -41.68
CA GLN A 123 14.41 16.39 -42.84
C GLN A 123 13.86 17.13 -44.07
N CYS A 124 14.18 18.42 -44.17
CA CYS A 124 14.16 19.22 -45.40
C CYS A 124 15.39 20.11 -45.39
#